data_AF-A0A8T0AHD0-F1
#
_entry.id   AF-A0A8T0AHD0-F1
#
_cell.length_a   1.000
_cell.length_b   1.000
_cell.length_c   1.000
_cell.angle_alpha   90.00
_cell.angle_beta   90.00
_cell.angle_gamma   90.00
#
_symmetry.space_group_name_H-M   'P 1'
#
loop_
_entity.id
_entity.type
_entity.pdbx_description
1 polymer ?
#
loop_
_entity_poly.entity_id
_entity_poly.type
_entity_poly.pdbx_seq_one_letter_code
_entity_poly.pdbx_strand_id
1 'polypeptide(L)'
;MVYWTDAERHNITDLWRRVDPDKLGPQAVARLLIVHPWNQRYFATFVNLVDAATIKESPKVASHGKVNPDEIGPQALARLLIVYPWTQRYFASFGNLSNAAAILGNPKVAAHGKVVVGGLEKAVKHLDTVKGIYTKLSELHSEKLHVDPSNFTLLADCLTITLAAKFGPSVFTPDVHEVWQKFLNVVVAALCKQYH
;
A
#
# COMPACT_ATOMS: atom_id res chain seq x y z
N MET A 1 2.68 -5.01 -30.33
CA MET A 1 3.31 -3.70 -30.01
C MET A 1 2.40 -2.99 -29.03
N VAL A 2 2.93 -2.44 -27.93
CA VAL A 2 2.10 -1.74 -26.93
C VAL A 2 1.67 -0.38 -27.50
N TYR A 3 0.38 -0.08 -27.47
CA TYR A 3 -0.16 1.22 -27.88
C TYR A 3 -0.20 2.17 -26.68
N TRP A 4 0.28 3.40 -26.86
CA TRP A 4 0.24 4.47 -25.87
C TRP A 4 -0.40 5.71 -26.51
N THR A 5 -1.43 6.24 -25.86
CA THR A 5 -2.07 7.51 -26.21
C THR A 5 -1.14 8.70 -25.97
N ASP A 6 -1.41 9.83 -26.61
CA ASP A 6 -0.63 11.05 -26.41
C ASP A 6 -0.69 11.55 -24.96
N ALA A 7 -1.85 11.39 -24.31
CA ALA A 7 -2.02 11.73 -22.90
C ALA A 7 -1.14 10.86 -21.98
N GLU A 8 -1.08 9.55 -22.22
CA GLU A 8 -0.20 8.65 -21.45
C GLU A 8 1.28 9.02 -21.64
N ARG A 9 1.71 9.29 -22.88
CA ARG A 9 3.09 9.72 -23.17
C ARG A 9 3.42 11.03 -22.47
N HIS A 10 2.52 12.01 -22.53
CA HIS A 10 2.70 13.29 -21.85
C HIS A 10 2.85 13.08 -20.34
N ASN A 11 1.95 12.32 -19.72
CA ASN A 11 1.99 12.07 -18.27
C ASN A 11 3.29 11.38 -17.83
N ILE A 12 3.75 10.37 -18.58
CA ILE A 12 5.00 9.66 -18.27
C ILE A 12 6.21 10.59 -18.41
N THR A 13 6.29 11.35 -19.50
CA THR A 13 7.42 12.23 -19.76
C THR A 13 7.48 13.42 -18.80
N ASP A 14 6.33 14.02 -18.46
CA ASP A 14 6.25 15.09 -17.45
C ASP A 14 6.66 14.59 -16.06
N LEU A 15 6.19 13.39 -15.66
CA LEU A 15 6.59 12.77 -14.41
C LEU A 15 8.10 12.52 -14.37
N TRP A 16 8.67 11.93 -15.43
CA TRP A 16 10.09 11.60 -15.48
C TRP A 16 10.99 12.82 -15.39
N ARG A 17 10.59 13.96 -15.98
CA ARG A 17 11.34 15.24 -15.86
C ARG A 17 11.47 15.74 -14.42
N ARG A 18 10.59 15.30 -13.51
CA ARG A 18 10.60 15.67 -12.09
C ARG A 18 11.40 14.69 -11.23
N VAL A 19 11.83 13.56 -11.81
CA VAL A 19 12.64 12.57 -11.12
C VAL A 19 14.10 13.02 -11.14
N ASP A 20 14.70 13.07 -9.96
CA ASP A 20 16.15 13.14 -9.78
C ASP A 20 16.67 11.71 -9.58
N PRO A 21 17.32 11.09 -10.58
CA PRO A 21 17.76 9.70 -10.50
C PRO A 21 18.81 9.46 -9.42
N ASP A 22 19.69 10.44 -9.16
CA ASP A 22 20.77 10.34 -8.18
C ASP A 22 20.21 10.39 -6.76
N LYS A 23 19.07 11.06 -6.56
CA LYS A 23 18.35 11.08 -5.29
C LYS A 23 17.38 9.90 -5.13
N LEU A 24 16.60 9.58 -6.16
CA LEU A 24 15.54 8.57 -6.09
C LEU A 24 16.08 7.15 -6.18
N GLY A 25 17.10 6.90 -7.00
CA GLY A 25 17.69 5.58 -7.24
C GLY A 25 18.15 4.90 -5.96
N PRO A 26 19.05 5.52 -5.17
CA PRO A 26 19.50 4.95 -3.90
C PRO A 26 18.36 4.71 -2.90
N GLN A 27 17.36 5.61 -2.84
CA GLN A 27 16.20 5.44 -1.96
C GLN A 27 15.31 4.27 -2.38
N ALA A 28 15.11 4.08 -3.68
CA ALA A 28 14.34 2.97 -4.22
C ALA A 28 15.02 1.62 -3.94
N VAL A 29 16.34 1.54 -4.14
CA VAL A 29 17.13 0.34 -3.85
C VAL A 29 17.17 0.06 -2.35
N ALA A 30 17.41 1.06 -1.51
CA ALA A 30 17.39 0.89 -0.05
C ALA A 30 16.05 0.34 0.42
N ARG A 31 14.93 0.90 -0.06
CA ARG A 31 13.58 0.37 0.23
C ARG A 31 13.40 -1.06 -0.27
N LEU A 32 13.84 -1.38 -1.47
CA LEU A 32 13.77 -2.74 -2.02
C LEU A 32 14.53 -3.75 -1.14
N LEU A 33 15.75 -3.41 -0.71
CA LEU A 33 16.60 -4.31 0.06
C LEU A 33 16.19 -4.44 1.52
N ILE A 34 15.53 -3.43 2.08
CA ILE A 34 14.98 -3.45 3.43
C ILE A 34 13.66 -4.23 3.45
N VAL A 35 12.75 -3.92 2.53
CA VAL A 35 11.41 -4.54 2.48
C VAL A 35 11.45 -5.97 1.97
N HIS A 36 12.35 -6.26 1.03
CA HIS A 36 12.54 -7.57 0.43
C HIS A 36 13.99 -8.04 0.62
N PRO A 37 14.38 -8.40 1.85
CA PRO A 37 15.78 -8.70 2.17
C PRO A 37 16.36 -9.86 1.37
N TRP A 38 15.52 -10.78 0.88
CA TRP A 38 15.97 -11.84 -0.04
C TRP A 38 16.55 -11.32 -1.36
N ASN A 39 16.24 -10.10 -1.77
CA ASN A 39 16.83 -9.50 -2.96
C ASN A 39 18.31 -9.15 -2.77
N GLN A 40 18.78 -9.00 -1.53
CA GLN A 40 20.19 -8.73 -1.24
C GLN A 40 21.13 -9.77 -1.86
N ARG A 41 20.66 -11.02 -2.04
CA ARG A 41 21.43 -12.09 -2.72
C ARG A 41 21.86 -11.73 -4.13
N TYR A 42 21.11 -10.87 -4.82
CA TYR A 42 21.42 -10.41 -6.17
C TYR A 42 22.42 -9.24 -6.18
N PHE A 43 22.71 -8.65 -5.02
CA PHE A 43 23.63 -7.54 -4.84
C PHE A 43 24.90 -7.94 -4.07
N ALA A 44 25.14 -9.24 -3.88
CA ALA A 44 26.24 -9.75 -3.04
C ALA A 44 27.64 -9.30 -3.47
N THR A 45 27.83 -8.86 -4.72
CA THR A 45 29.10 -8.33 -5.26
C THR A 45 29.25 -6.81 -5.10
N PHE A 46 28.20 -6.09 -4.70
CA PHE A 46 28.26 -4.68 -4.39
C PHE A 46 28.65 -4.53 -2.91
N VAL A 47 29.91 -4.15 -2.67
CA VAL A 47 30.47 -4.00 -1.32
C VAL A 47 29.68 -2.93 -0.53
N ASN A 48 29.28 -3.27 0.71
CA ASN A 48 28.70 -2.38 1.73
C ASN A 48 27.47 -1.53 1.31
N LEU A 49 26.47 -2.13 0.63
CA LEU A 49 25.21 -1.40 0.37
C LEU A 49 24.31 -1.24 1.60
N VAL A 50 24.55 -2.00 2.67
CA VAL A 50 23.85 -1.86 3.95
C VAL A 50 24.74 -2.44 5.06
N ASP A 51 25.48 -1.59 5.76
CA ASP A 51 25.96 -1.97 7.09
C ASP A 51 24.75 -2.05 8.01
N ALA A 52 24.21 -3.26 8.20
CA ALA A 52 23.17 -3.56 9.18
C ALA A 52 23.54 -3.12 10.61
N ALA A 53 24.82 -2.80 10.85
CA ALA A 53 25.37 -2.27 12.10
C ALA A 53 25.24 -0.74 12.28
N THR A 54 24.80 0.02 11.27
CA THR A 54 24.53 1.48 11.43
C THR A 54 23.07 1.77 11.77
N ILE A 55 22.33 0.78 12.24
CA ILE A 55 21.04 0.97 12.91
C ILE A 55 21.36 1.49 14.32
N LYS A 56 21.78 2.76 14.42
CA LYS A 56 21.62 3.49 15.67
C LYS A 56 20.12 3.58 15.92
N GLU A 57 19.68 3.28 17.14
CA GLU A 57 18.32 3.56 17.59
C GLU A 57 17.86 4.90 17.02
N SER A 58 16.80 4.86 16.20
CA SER A 58 16.23 6.07 15.66
C SER A 58 15.79 6.96 16.83
N PRO A 59 16.10 8.26 16.83
CA PRO A 59 15.62 9.16 17.85
C PRO A 59 14.09 9.06 17.90
N LYS A 60 13.53 9.04 19.13
CA LYS A 60 12.08 9.01 19.39
C LYS A 60 11.33 9.82 18.33
N VAL A 61 10.52 9.11 17.54
CA VAL A 61 9.71 9.66 16.46
C VAL A 61 8.92 10.86 17.02
N ALA A 62 9.26 12.06 16.56
CA ALA A 62 8.50 13.28 16.87
C ALA A 62 7.03 13.08 16.47
N SER A 63 6.10 13.80 17.10
CA SER A 63 4.67 13.67 16.84
C SER A 63 4.31 14.03 15.39
N HIS A 64 4.35 13.03 14.51
CA HIS A 64 3.94 13.17 13.11
C HIS A 64 2.41 13.12 13.01
N GLY A 65 1.86 13.78 11.99
CA GLY A 65 0.42 13.86 11.77
C GLY A 65 -0.24 12.48 11.84
N LYS A 66 -1.38 12.39 12.52
CA LYS A 66 -2.13 11.14 12.64
C LYS A 66 -2.61 10.68 11.26
N VAL A 67 -2.64 9.37 11.03
CA VAL A 67 -3.38 8.78 9.89
C VAL A 67 -4.81 9.27 9.99
N ASN A 68 -5.26 10.04 8.99
CA ASN A 68 -6.64 10.48 8.88
C ASN A 68 -7.43 9.46 8.02
N PRO A 69 -8.35 8.67 8.60
CA PRO A 69 -9.11 7.67 7.85
C PRO A 69 -9.96 8.28 6.73
N ASP A 70 -10.42 9.52 6.90
CA ASP A 70 -11.21 10.26 5.91
C ASP A 70 -10.39 10.74 4.71
N GLU A 71 -9.07 10.59 4.77
CA GLU A 71 -8.16 10.97 3.69
C GLU A 71 -7.46 9.73 3.09
N ILE A 72 -6.80 8.94 3.94
CA ILE A 72 -5.96 7.81 3.50
C ILE A 72 -6.83 6.69 2.91
N GLY A 73 -7.98 6.41 3.52
CA GLY A 73 -8.87 5.35 3.08
C GLY A 73 -9.42 5.58 1.68
N PRO A 74 -10.08 6.73 1.42
CA PRO A 74 -10.55 7.09 0.08
C PRO A 74 -9.44 7.07 -0.97
N GLN A 75 -8.26 7.63 -0.65
CA GLN A 75 -7.14 7.67 -1.59
C GLN A 75 -6.61 6.28 -1.93
N ALA A 76 -6.43 5.40 -0.94
CA ALA A 76 -5.92 4.05 -1.18
C ALA A 76 -6.92 3.20 -1.97
N LEU A 77 -8.21 3.27 -1.66
CA LEU A 77 -9.24 2.52 -2.40
C LEU A 77 -9.40 3.06 -3.82
N ALA A 78 -9.38 4.39 -4.02
CA ALA A 78 -9.41 4.96 -5.36
C ALA A 78 -8.20 4.52 -6.20
N ARG A 79 -7.00 4.50 -5.61
CA ARG A 79 -5.79 3.97 -6.28
C ARG A 79 -5.96 2.51 -6.69
N LEU A 80 -6.49 1.66 -5.80
CA LEU A 80 -6.77 0.25 -6.13
C LEU A 80 -7.67 0.14 -7.37
N LEU A 81 -8.79 0.87 -7.37
CA LEU A 81 -9.78 0.80 -8.45
C LEU A 81 -9.28 1.39 -9.78
N ILE A 82 -8.35 2.34 -9.74
CA ILE A 82 -7.75 2.96 -10.93
C ILE A 82 -6.61 2.11 -11.50
N VAL A 83 -5.67 1.67 -10.64
CA VAL A 83 -4.46 0.96 -11.05
C VAL A 83 -4.74 -0.51 -11.37
N TYR A 84 -5.70 -1.10 -10.65
CA TYR A 84 -6.08 -2.50 -10.78
C TYR A 84 -7.57 -2.59 -11.13
N PRO A 85 -7.99 -2.17 -12.34
CA PRO A 85 -9.40 -1.93 -12.69
C PRO A 85 -10.28 -3.18 -12.62
N TRP A 86 -9.71 -4.40 -12.68
CA TRP A 86 -10.47 -5.64 -12.45
C TRP A 86 -11.07 -5.71 -11.04
N THR A 87 -10.50 -5.01 -10.05
CA THR A 87 -11.03 -4.96 -8.69
C THR A 87 -12.39 -4.26 -8.60
N GLN A 88 -12.74 -3.44 -9.61
CA GLN A 88 -14.04 -2.76 -9.68
C GLN A 88 -15.23 -3.73 -9.70
N ARG A 89 -15.03 -4.98 -10.13
CA ARG A 89 -16.07 -6.03 -10.16
C ARG A 89 -16.71 -6.28 -8.78
N TYR A 90 -15.97 -6.05 -7.69
CA TYR A 90 -16.46 -6.23 -6.32
C TYR A 90 -17.32 -5.06 -5.82
N PHE A 91 -17.39 -3.98 -6.59
CA PHE A 91 -18.02 -2.71 -6.21
C PHE A 91 -19.11 -2.28 -7.18
N ALA A 92 -19.78 -3.22 -7.87
CA ALA A 92 -20.84 -2.91 -8.83
C ALA A 92 -21.96 -2.02 -8.26
N SER A 93 -22.26 -2.16 -6.96
CA SER A 93 -23.26 -1.34 -6.26
C SER A 93 -22.83 0.11 -5.99
N PHE A 94 -21.58 0.47 -6.31
CA PHE A 94 -21.04 1.82 -6.10
C PHE A 94 -21.38 2.78 -7.23
N GLY A 95 -22.02 2.31 -8.31
CA GLY A 95 -22.42 3.13 -9.44
C GLY A 95 -21.25 3.34 -10.42
N ASN A 96 -21.09 4.57 -10.93
CA ASN A 96 -20.10 4.84 -11.96
C ASN A 96 -18.66 4.80 -11.41
N LEU A 97 -17.87 3.83 -11.91
CA LEU A 97 -16.43 3.68 -11.67
C LEU A 97 -15.62 3.64 -12.98
N SER A 98 -16.20 4.12 -14.09
CA SER A 98 -15.65 3.93 -15.45
C SER A 98 -14.33 4.64 -15.73
N ASN A 99 -13.96 5.65 -14.95
CA ASN A 99 -12.73 6.42 -15.12
C ASN A 99 -12.25 7.02 -13.80
N ALA A 100 -11.01 7.52 -13.78
CA ALA A 100 -10.36 8.05 -12.58
C ALA A 100 -11.15 9.18 -11.91
N ALA A 101 -11.70 10.13 -12.69
CA ALA A 101 -12.47 11.24 -12.13
C ALA A 101 -13.77 10.74 -11.47
N ALA A 102 -14.47 9.79 -12.10
CA ALA A 102 -15.65 9.16 -11.52
C ALA A 102 -15.34 8.41 -10.22
N ILE A 103 -14.23 7.65 -10.18
CA ILE A 103 -13.79 6.92 -8.98
C ILE A 103 -13.42 7.88 -7.84
N LEU A 104 -12.63 8.92 -8.12
CA LEU A 104 -12.18 9.90 -7.13
C LEU A 104 -13.33 10.72 -6.55
N GLY A 105 -14.35 11.03 -7.37
CA GLY A 105 -15.55 11.75 -6.94
C GLY A 105 -16.64 10.88 -6.32
N ASN A 106 -16.46 9.56 -6.22
CA ASN A 106 -17.52 8.65 -5.78
C ASN A 106 -17.64 8.62 -4.25
N PRO A 107 -18.79 9.04 -3.67
CA PRO A 107 -18.95 9.08 -2.21
C PRO A 107 -18.97 7.69 -1.56
N LYS A 108 -19.39 6.64 -2.28
CA LYS A 108 -19.35 5.25 -1.78
C LYS A 108 -17.94 4.70 -1.73
N VAL A 109 -17.09 5.06 -2.71
CA VAL A 109 -15.65 4.76 -2.66
C VAL A 109 -15.02 5.44 -1.44
N ALA A 110 -15.31 6.73 -1.22
CA ALA A 110 -14.78 7.43 -0.05
C ALA A 110 -15.25 6.80 1.27
N ALA A 111 -16.55 6.53 1.41
CA ALA A 111 -17.12 5.90 2.60
C ALA A 111 -16.51 4.51 2.86
N HIS A 112 -16.37 3.68 1.83
CA HIS A 112 -15.80 2.34 2.00
C HIS A 112 -14.30 2.37 2.29
N GLY A 113 -13.56 3.32 1.69
CA GLY A 113 -12.16 3.56 2.02
C GLY A 113 -11.96 3.82 3.52
N LYS A 114 -12.86 4.62 4.14
CA LYS A 114 -12.87 4.83 5.59
C LYS A 114 -13.08 3.53 6.38
N VAL A 115 -14.01 2.68 5.92
CA VAL A 115 -14.28 1.37 6.55
C VAL A 115 -13.03 0.49 6.52
N VAL A 116 -12.30 0.45 5.41
CA VAL A 116 -11.04 -0.31 5.28
C VAL A 116 -10.00 0.17 6.29
N VAL A 117 -9.77 1.48 6.39
CA VAL A 117 -8.79 2.03 7.36
C VAL A 117 -9.24 1.79 8.80
N GLY A 118 -10.55 1.88 9.10
CA GLY A 118 -11.09 1.49 10.40
C GLY A 118 -10.85 0.02 10.73
N GLY A 119 -10.89 -0.86 9.71
CA GLY A 119 -10.44 -2.25 9.83
C GLY A 119 -8.99 -2.33 10.31
N LEU A 120 -8.07 -1.63 9.63
CA LEU A 120 -6.65 -1.60 10.01
C LEU A 120 -6.41 -1.04 11.42
N GLU A 121 -7.16 -0.02 11.84
CA GLU A 121 -7.09 0.50 13.21
C GLU A 121 -7.39 -0.59 14.24
N LYS A 122 -8.33 -1.50 13.95
CA LYS A 122 -8.59 -2.69 14.78
C LYS A 122 -7.35 -3.59 14.85
N ALA A 123 -6.68 -3.87 13.73
CA ALA A 123 -5.44 -4.66 13.76
C ALA A 123 -4.31 -4.00 14.54
N VAL A 124 -4.14 -2.67 14.42
CA VAL A 124 -3.14 -1.92 15.20
C VAL A 124 -3.39 -2.04 16.71
N LYS A 125 -4.66 -2.06 17.14
CA LYS A 125 -5.04 -2.27 18.55
C LYS A 125 -4.86 -3.71 19.04
N HIS A 126 -4.59 -4.66 18.14
CA HIS A 126 -4.55 -6.10 18.42
C HIS A 126 -3.38 -6.79 17.69
N LEU A 127 -2.19 -6.19 17.68
CA LEU A 127 -1.02 -6.67 16.90
C LEU A 127 -0.65 -8.14 17.17
N ASP A 128 -0.77 -8.61 18.43
CA ASP A 128 -0.45 -9.99 18.80
C ASP A 128 -1.52 -11.00 18.36
N THR A 129 -2.74 -10.53 18.05
CA THR A 129 -3.92 -11.38 17.81
C THR A 129 -4.66 -11.07 16.51
N VAL A 130 -4.00 -10.41 15.55
CA VAL A 130 -4.57 -10.00 14.24
C VAL A 130 -5.31 -11.14 13.54
N LYS A 131 -4.73 -12.34 13.50
CA LYS A 131 -5.36 -13.52 12.89
C LYS A 131 -6.69 -13.91 13.55
N GLY A 132 -6.78 -13.78 14.88
CA GLY A 132 -7.99 -14.10 15.64
C GLY A 132 -9.10 -13.08 15.38
N ILE A 133 -8.79 -11.79 15.51
CA ILE A 133 -9.79 -10.71 15.40
C ILE A 133 -10.39 -10.53 14.00
N TYR A 134 -9.73 -11.07 12.98
CA TYR A 134 -10.16 -11.04 11.58
C TYR A 134 -10.81 -12.33 11.09
N THR A 135 -10.98 -13.35 11.94
CA THR A 135 -11.63 -14.62 11.55
C THR A 135 -12.95 -14.39 10.82
N LYS A 136 -13.88 -13.63 11.42
CA LYS A 136 -15.18 -13.32 10.81
C LYS A 136 -15.09 -12.43 9.57
N LEU A 137 -14.10 -11.56 9.52
CA LEU A 137 -13.88 -10.71 8.34
C LEU A 137 -13.33 -11.52 7.17
N SER A 138 -12.46 -12.48 7.44
CA SER A 138 -11.92 -13.43 6.47
C SER A 138 -13.03 -14.34 5.91
N GLU A 139 -13.88 -14.92 6.78
CA GLU A 139 -15.07 -15.69 6.37
C GLU A 139 -15.97 -14.85 5.46
N LEU A 140 -16.26 -13.59 5.83
CA LEU A 140 -17.09 -12.70 5.02
C LEU A 140 -16.51 -12.48 3.61
N HIS A 141 -15.22 -12.18 3.52
CA HIS A 141 -14.58 -11.93 2.22
C HIS A 141 -14.48 -13.19 1.34
N SER A 142 -14.31 -14.34 1.97
CA SER A 142 -14.26 -15.65 1.31
C SER A 142 -15.64 -16.11 0.83
N GLU A 143 -16.58 -16.26 1.76
CA GLU A 143 -17.83 -17.01 1.55
C GLU A 143 -18.99 -16.18 1.01
N LYS A 144 -18.94 -14.85 1.19
CA LYS A 144 -20.04 -13.95 0.79
C LYS A 144 -19.62 -12.99 -0.30
N LEU A 145 -18.45 -12.39 -0.17
CA LEU A 145 -17.96 -11.40 -1.12
C LEU A 145 -17.15 -12.02 -2.27
N HIS A 146 -16.64 -13.25 -2.07
CA HIS A 146 -15.83 -14.00 -3.03
C HIS A 146 -14.68 -13.17 -3.62
N VAL A 147 -14.01 -12.38 -2.77
CA VAL A 147 -12.86 -11.56 -3.16
C VAL A 147 -11.67 -12.47 -3.36
N ASP A 148 -11.02 -12.43 -4.53
CA ASP A 148 -9.79 -13.21 -4.75
C ASP A 148 -8.70 -12.73 -3.76
N PRO A 149 -8.07 -13.63 -2.97
CA PRO A 149 -7.08 -13.30 -1.97
C PRO A 149 -5.93 -12.40 -2.45
N SER A 150 -5.54 -12.52 -3.72
CA SER A 150 -4.46 -11.72 -4.30
C SER A 150 -4.74 -10.21 -4.25
N ASN A 151 -6.02 -9.80 -4.27
CA ASN A 151 -6.41 -8.40 -4.22
C ASN A 151 -6.12 -7.72 -2.87
N PHE A 152 -5.99 -8.48 -1.77
CA PHE A 152 -5.59 -7.91 -0.49
C PHE A 152 -4.17 -7.35 -0.52
N THR A 153 -3.26 -8.04 -1.21
CA THR A 153 -1.88 -7.55 -1.43
C THR A 153 -1.87 -6.27 -2.27
N LEU A 154 -2.70 -6.21 -3.32
CA LEU A 154 -2.80 -5.01 -4.16
C LEU A 154 -3.28 -3.79 -3.35
N LEU A 155 -4.28 -3.98 -2.48
CA LEU A 155 -4.76 -2.92 -1.59
C LEU A 155 -3.70 -2.53 -0.54
N ALA A 156 -2.96 -3.52 0.01
CA ALA A 156 -1.85 -3.27 0.92
C ALA A 156 -0.78 -2.37 0.27
N ASP A 157 -0.40 -2.65 -0.99
CA ASP A 157 0.55 -1.82 -1.73
C ASP A 157 0.01 -0.40 -1.98
N CYS A 158 -1.27 -0.28 -2.36
CA CYS A 158 -1.91 1.03 -2.52
C CYS A 158 -1.97 1.85 -1.22
N LEU A 159 -2.15 1.20 -0.07
CA LEU A 159 -2.09 1.83 1.26
C LEU A 159 -0.66 2.33 1.57
N THR A 160 0.34 1.48 1.35
CA THR A 160 1.76 1.84 1.50
C THR A 160 2.13 3.05 0.66
N ILE A 161 1.75 3.07 -0.62
CA ILE A 161 2.02 4.21 -1.52
C ILE A 161 1.30 5.48 -1.03
N THR A 162 0.05 5.35 -0.58
CA THR A 162 -0.74 6.50 -0.06
C THR A 162 -0.08 7.11 1.17
N LEU A 163 0.37 6.29 2.12
CA LEU A 163 1.06 6.75 3.31
C LEU A 163 2.40 7.39 2.97
N ALA A 164 3.19 6.76 2.09
CA ALA A 164 4.46 7.31 1.63
C ALA A 164 4.28 8.69 0.97
N ALA A 165 3.24 8.85 0.15
CA ALA A 165 2.92 10.12 -0.50
C ALA A 165 2.48 11.19 0.50
N LYS A 166 1.67 10.82 1.51
CA LYS A 166 1.18 11.74 2.54
C LYS A 166 2.31 12.24 3.46
N PHE A 167 3.14 11.32 3.91
CA PHE A 167 4.07 11.55 5.01
C PHE A 167 5.48 11.91 4.54
N GLY A 168 5.81 11.61 3.28
CA GLY A 168 7.12 11.92 2.71
C GLY A 168 8.26 11.13 3.36
N PRO A 169 9.50 11.30 2.87
CA PRO A 169 10.65 10.48 3.28
C PRO A 169 11.16 10.78 4.71
N SER A 170 10.82 11.93 5.29
CA SER A 170 11.20 12.27 6.67
C SER A 170 10.42 11.49 7.72
N VAL A 171 9.21 11.06 7.39
CA VAL A 171 8.32 10.31 8.30
C VAL A 171 8.17 8.86 7.85
N PHE A 172 7.94 8.64 6.55
CA PHE A 172 7.91 7.30 5.94
C PHE A 172 9.32 6.88 5.52
N THR A 173 10.17 6.73 6.55
CA THR A 173 11.56 6.29 6.41
C THR A 173 11.61 4.82 5.94
N PRO A 174 12.78 4.33 5.49
CA PRO A 174 12.93 2.93 5.12
C PRO A 174 12.56 1.95 6.26
N ASP A 175 12.93 2.24 7.51
CA ASP A 175 12.59 1.40 8.67
C ASP A 175 11.09 1.39 8.95
N VAL A 176 10.42 2.56 8.84
CA VAL A 176 8.96 2.64 8.97
C VAL A 176 8.27 1.86 7.86
N HIS A 177 8.79 1.93 6.63
CA HIS A 177 8.28 1.17 5.50
C HIS A 177 8.42 -0.34 5.72
N GLU A 178 9.54 -0.82 6.27
CA GLU A 178 9.76 -2.23 6.61
C GLU A 178 8.70 -2.75 7.58
N VAL A 179 8.55 -2.06 8.73
CA VAL A 179 7.63 -2.45 9.79
C VAL A 179 6.19 -2.37 9.30
N TRP A 180 5.86 -1.35 8.51
CA TRP A 180 4.55 -1.20 7.87
C TRP A 180 4.24 -2.34 6.90
N GLN A 181 5.19 -2.73 6.04
CA GLN A 181 5.01 -3.86 5.13
C GLN A 181 4.82 -5.17 5.89
N LYS A 182 5.62 -5.41 6.94
CA LYS A 182 5.47 -6.59 7.80
C LYS A 182 4.07 -6.64 8.43
N PHE A 183 3.59 -5.51 8.96
CA PHE A 183 2.24 -5.38 9.50
C PHE A 183 1.17 -5.72 8.46
N LEU A 184 1.24 -5.14 7.26
CA LEU A 184 0.28 -5.43 6.19
C LEU A 184 0.34 -6.88 5.73
N ASN A 185 1.51 -7.50 5.66
CA ASN A 185 1.64 -8.93 5.36
C ASN A 185 0.91 -9.81 6.41
N VAL A 186 0.98 -9.44 7.69
CA VAL A 186 0.22 -10.13 8.75
C VAL A 186 -1.30 -9.93 8.58
N VAL A 187 -1.73 -8.72 8.24
CA VAL A 187 -3.14 -8.40 7.95
C VAL A 187 -3.66 -9.20 6.75
N VAL A 188 -2.91 -9.21 5.64
CA VAL A 188 -3.25 -9.98 4.43
C VAL A 188 -3.35 -11.46 4.76
N ALA A 189 -2.34 -12.02 5.44
CA ALA A 189 -2.35 -13.43 5.85
C ALA A 189 -3.55 -13.77 6.76
N ALA A 190 -3.97 -12.83 7.61
CA ALA A 190 -5.16 -13.00 8.45
C ALA A 190 -6.47 -12.98 7.65
N LEU A 191 -6.58 -12.10 6.65
CA LEU A 191 -7.75 -12.02 5.76
C LEU A 191 -7.85 -13.20 4.81
N CYS A 192 -6.72 -13.79 4.39
CA CYS A 192 -6.71 -14.98 3.54
C CYS A 192 -6.97 -16.29 4.31
N LYS A 193 -7.01 -16.27 5.64
CA LYS A 193 -6.96 -17.49 6.46
C LYS A 193 -8.16 -18.43 6.30
N GLN A 194 -9.35 -17.90 6.03
CA GLN A 194 -10.61 -18.65 5.94
C GLN A 194 -11.05 -18.91 4.49
N TYR A 195 -10.11 -18.83 3.55
CA TYR A 195 -10.31 -19.25 2.17
C TYR A 195 -10.07 -20.75 2.04
N HIS A 196 -10.96 -21.45 1.34
CA HIS A 196 -10.94 -22.88 1.12
C HIS A 196 -11.22 -23.22 -0.35
#